data_AF-A0A9X0AY64-F1
#
_entry.id   AF-A0A9X0AY64-F1
#
_cell.length_a   1.000
_cell.length_b   1.000
_cell.length_c   1.000
_cell.angle_alpha   90.00
_cell.angle_beta   90.00
_cell.angle_gamma   90.00
#
_symmetry.space_group_name_H-M   'P 1'
#
loop_
_entity.id
_entity.type
_entity.pdbx_description
1 polymer ?
#
loop_
_entity_poly.entity_id
_entity_poly.type
_entity_poly.pdbx_seq_one_letter_code
_entity_poly.pdbx_strand_id
1 'polypeptide(L)'
;MSIFSSFVALSRSLTFANPANSPYYSQCLPGAASFSTGVTTPGTTTSGTRTTTVSATTTGAASYPGVTLQSGYYWIRAVESPNFQSVYFHSPLTCNIDIGIEMTEKLTTVCRSSYLQASPTGKPGTALLADRSTAGQYQIVSGQLVQLVAPNTFLYANVQPPANSSAVKLSMTFNTTQNTFGAFAFSGDAVTWSVASISRPNLSAWLVCGAQELWINLGNYAYLTPTGCVDETIHYFNGATVD
;
A
#
# COMPACT_ATOMS: atom_id res chain seq x y z
N MET A 1 -7.17 -13.39 70.12
CA MET A 1 -6.74 -14.49 69.23
C MET A 1 -6.65 -13.88 67.84
N SER A 2 -5.42 -13.61 67.39
CA SER A 2 -5.11 -12.80 66.22
C SER A 2 -4.83 -13.72 65.04
N ILE A 3 -5.50 -13.52 63.90
CA ILE A 3 -5.16 -14.21 62.65
C ILE A 3 -5.16 -13.15 61.54
N PHE A 4 -3.97 -12.64 61.27
CA PHE A 4 -3.67 -11.86 60.07
C PHE A 4 -3.56 -12.83 58.90
N SER A 5 -4.42 -12.70 57.90
CA SER A 5 -4.22 -13.33 56.58
C SER A 5 -3.93 -12.25 55.55
N SER A 6 -2.68 -12.25 55.10
CA SER A 6 -2.10 -11.39 54.09
C SER A 6 -2.73 -11.63 52.72
N PHE A 7 -3.29 -10.59 52.10
CA PHE A 7 -3.51 -10.55 50.66
C PHE A 7 -2.28 -9.96 49.98
N VAL A 8 -1.50 -10.82 49.30
CA VAL A 8 -0.39 -10.41 48.44
C VAL A 8 -0.98 -9.88 47.13
N ALA A 9 -0.83 -8.59 46.89
CA ALA A 9 -1.09 -7.97 45.60
C ALA A 9 -0.02 -8.42 44.59
N LEU A 10 -0.41 -9.20 43.59
CA LEU A 10 0.45 -9.54 42.47
C LEU A 10 0.41 -8.39 41.45
N SER A 11 1.23 -7.37 41.65
CA SER A 11 1.52 -6.35 40.63
C SER A 11 2.35 -7.00 39.53
N ARG A 12 1.71 -7.55 38.49
CA ARG A 12 2.41 -7.88 37.24
C ARG A 12 2.55 -6.60 36.43
N SER A 13 3.76 -6.04 36.44
CA SER A 13 4.20 -5.03 35.49
C SER A 13 3.98 -5.54 34.07
N LEU A 14 3.08 -4.88 33.33
CA LEU A 14 3.01 -4.99 31.88
C LEU A 14 4.21 -4.20 31.32
N THR A 15 5.32 -4.88 31.09
CA THR A 15 6.39 -4.36 30.25
C THR A 15 5.83 -4.19 28.85
N PHE A 16 5.75 -2.95 28.36
CA PHE A 16 5.51 -2.65 26.95
C PHE A 16 6.53 -3.40 26.11
N ALA A 17 6.06 -4.37 25.32
CA ALA A 17 6.89 -5.01 24.32
C ALA A 17 7.20 -3.97 23.22
N ASN A 18 8.48 -3.74 23.01
CA ASN A 18 9.03 -2.94 21.92
C ASN A 18 8.48 -3.47 20.57
N PRO A 19 7.86 -2.66 19.71
CA PRO A 19 7.25 -3.12 18.44
C PRO A 19 8.26 -3.64 17.40
N ALA A 20 9.55 -3.68 17.71
CA ALA A 20 10.61 -4.14 16.82
C ALA A 20 10.78 -5.69 16.72
N ASN A 21 9.94 -6.50 17.38
CA ASN A 21 10.18 -7.96 17.49
C ASN A 21 9.01 -8.84 17.03
N SER A 22 8.23 -8.38 16.05
CA SER A 22 7.27 -9.25 15.35
C SER A 22 8.00 -10.15 14.34
N PRO A 23 7.85 -11.49 14.38
CA PRO A 23 8.50 -12.41 13.42
C PRO A 23 7.99 -12.26 11.98
N TYR A 24 7.03 -11.35 11.75
CA TYR A 24 6.47 -11.02 10.44
C TYR A 24 7.14 -9.81 9.76
N TYR A 25 8.14 -9.17 10.39
CA TYR A 25 8.80 -7.98 9.85
C TYR A 25 10.16 -8.29 9.21
N SER A 26 10.11 -8.79 7.98
CA SER A 26 11.28 -8.99 7.12
C SER A 26 11.39 -7.79 6.17
N GLN A 27 12.17 -6.79 6.55
CA GLN A 27 12.35 -5.57 5.74
C GLN A 27 13.07 -5.86 4.41
N CYS A 28 12.52 -5.36 3.31
CA CYS A 28 13.32 -4.97 2.15
C CYS A 28 14.12 -3.73 2.53
N LEU A 29 15.43 -3.88 2.77
CA LEU A 29 16.36 -2.75 2.89
C LEU A 29 16.71 -2.24 1.49
N PRO A 30 16.47 -0.97 1.13
CA PRO A 30 17.07 -0.37 -0.06
C PRO A 30 18.56 -0.12 0.21
N GLY A 31 19.42 -0.61 -0.70
CA GLY A 31 20.86 -0.38 -0.65
C GLY A 31 21.19 1.12 -0.68
N ALA A 32 22.08 1.55 0.20
CA ALA A 32 22.64 2.89 0.18
C ALA A 32 23.40 3.11 -1.13
N ALA A 33 22.91 4.01 -1.98
CA ALA A 33 23.67 4.49 -3.13
C ALA A 33 24.71 5.52 -2.63
N SER A 34 25.99 5.15 -2.72
CA SER A 34 27.12 6.03 -2.46
C SER A 34 27.18 7.13 -3.52
N PHE A 35 27.03 8.39 -3.11
CA PHE A 35 27.28 9.54 -3.99
C PHE A 35 28.79 9.77 -4.11
N SER A 36 29.30 9.64 -5.35
CA SER A 36 30.64 10.10 -5.73
C SER A 36 30.55 11.57 -6.15
N THR A 37 31.27 12.43 -5.43
CA THR A 37 31.36 13.87 -5.69
C THR A 37 32.30 14.12 -6.88
N GLY A 38 31.74 14.33 -8.06
CA GLY A 38 32.47 14.86 -9.22
C GLY A 38 32.41 16.38 -9.26
N VAL A 39 33.51 17.04 -8.93
CA VAL A 39 33.73 18.49 -9.06
C VAL A 39 34.31 18.79 -10.44
N THR A 40 33.66 19.67 -11.23
CA THR A 40 34.36 20.52 -12.22
C THR A 40 33.58 21.79 -12.61
N THR A 41 34.17 22.92 -12.19
CA THR A 41 34.28 24.32 -12.66
C THR A 41 33.38 24.93 -13.77
N PRO A 42 33.04 26.25 -13.70
CA PRO A 42 32.16 26.97 -14.65
C PRO A 42 32.89 27.56 -15.87
N GLY A 43 32.20 27.60 -17.02
CA GLY A 43 32.64 28.26 -18.26
C GLY A 43 31.60 29.24 -18.81
N THR A 44 32.08 30.37 -19.30
CA THR A 44 31.39 31.65 -19.55
C THR A 44 30.64 31.74 -20.89
N THR A 45 29.68 32.67 -20.91
CA THR A 45 28.77 33.23 -21.93
C THR A 45 29.19 33.20 -23.41
N THR A 46 28.24 32.96 -24.33
CA THR A 46 28.15 33.69 -25.62
C THR A 46 26.70 33.75 -26.13
N SER A 47 26.29 34.98 -26.47
CA SER A 47 25.02 35.38 -27.08
C SER A 47 24.87 34.86 -28.52
N GLY A 48 23.73 34.25 -28.83
CA GLY A 48 23.36 33.83 -30.18
C GLY A 48 21.85 33.89 -30.38
N THR A 49 21.36 34.96 -31.00
CA THR A 49 19.99 35.10 -31.48
C THR A 49 19.75 34.11 -32.61
N ARG A 50 18.82 33.17 -32.42
CA ARG A 50 18.27 32.36 -33.52
C ARG A 50 16.75 32.24 -33.38
N THR A 51 16.05 32.95 -34.26
CA THR A 51 14.63 32.75 -34.53
C THR A 51 14.45 31.39 -35.20
N THR A 52 13.69 30.50 -34.57
CA THR A 52 13.14 29.32 -35.23
C THR A 52 11.78 29.01 -34.62
N THR A 53 10.77 29.06 -35.50
CA THR A 53 9.38 28.68 -35.31
C THR A 53 9.28 27.33 -34.57
N VAL A 54 8.76 27.35 -33.35
CA VAL A 54 8.37 26.11 -32.65
C VAL A 54 6.90 25.86 -32.95
N SER A 55 6.68 24.87 -33.81
CA SER A 55 5.40 24.23 -34.04
C SER A 55 4.73 23.89 -32.71
N ALA A 56 3.47 24.27 -32.56
CA ALA A 56 2.62 23.77 -31.49
C ALA A 56 2.53 22.25 -31.61
N THR A 57 3.35 21.54 -30.85
CA THR A 57 3.10 20.13 -30.56
C THR A 57 1.86 20.10 -29.70
N THR A 58 0.76 19.64 -30.28
CA THR A 58 -0.39 19.12 -29.57
C THR A 58 0.11 18.02 -28.62
N THR A 59 0.37 18.37 -27.37
CA THR A 59 0.69 17.41 -26.32
C THR A 59 -0.54 16.53 -26.15
N GLY A 60 -0.49 15.34 -26.77
CA GLY A 60 -1.41 14.26 -26.47
C GLY A 60 -1.46 14.09 -24.96
N ALA A 61 -2.66 13.99 -24.40
CA ALA A 61 -2.89 13.81 -22.98
C ALA A 61 -1.92 12.75 -22.44
N ALA A 62 -1.02 13.14 -21.54
CA ALA A 62 -0.29 12.17 -20.75
C ALA A 62 -1.34 11.30 -20.06
N SER A 63 -1.36 10.01 -20.39
CA SER A 63 -2.29 9.03 -19.86
C SER A 63 -1.97 8.80 -18.39
N TYR A 64 -2.57 9.63 -17.56
CA TYR A 64 -3.06 9.35 -16.23
C TYR A 64 -2.59 8.05 -15.52
N PRO A 65 -1.97 8.14 -14.31
CA PRO A 65 -1.11 9.22 -13.82
C PRO A 65 0.30 9.16 -14.46
N GLY A 66 0.45 8.38 -15.53
CA GLY A 66 1.73 8.03 -16.15
C GLY A 66 2.36 6.80 -15.51
N VAL A 67 3.30 6.18 -16.23
CA VAL A 67 4.05 4.99 -15.79
C VAL A 67 5.25 5.34 -14.90
N THR A 68 5.54 6.62 -14.72
CA THR A 68 6.65 7.14 -13.93
C THR A 68 6.12 7.84 -12.68
N LEU A 69 6.70 7.48 -11.54
CA LEU A 69 6.34 8.02 -10.24
C LEU A 69 6.63 9.53 -10.19
N GLN A 70 5.60 10.30 -9.82
CA GLN A 70 5.72 11.73 -9.59
C GLN A 70 6.40 11.99 -8.24
N SER A 71 7.19 13.06 -8.16
CA SER A 71 7.85 13.44 -6.91
C SER A 71 6.84 13.65 -5.78
N GLY A 72 7.11 13.07 -4.61
CA GLY A 72 6.23 13.14 -3.45
C GLY A 72 5.08 12.12 -3.43
N TYR A 73 4.94 11.29 -4.47
CA TYR A 73 3.96 10.21 -4.52
C TYR A 73 4.62 8.84 -4.35
N TYR A 74 3.77 7.85 -4.09
CA TYR A 74 4.13 6.44 -3.95
C TYR A 74 3.16 5.57 -4.75
N TRP A 75 3.66 4.47 -5.29
CA TRP A 75 2.79 3.34 -5.60
C TRP A 75 2.35 2.72 -4.26
N ILE A 76 1.12 2.25 -4.15
CA ILE A 76 0.71 1.41 -3.01
C ILE A 76 0.48 0.01 -3.55
N ARG A 77 1.12 -0.99 -2.93
CA ARG A 77 1.08 -2.38 -3.41
C ARG A 77 0.89 -3.38 -2.28
N ALA A 78 0.31 -4.52 -2.59
CA ALA A 78 0.46 -5.74 -1.80
C ALA A 78 1.57 -6.60 -2.39
N VAL A 79 2.30 -7.30 -1.52
CA VAL A 79 3.26 -8.33 -1.92
C VAL A 79 2.56 -9.67 -1.74
N GLU A 80 1.86 -10.13 -2.78
CA GLU A 80 1.16 -11.41 -2.73
C GLU A 80 1.99 -12.55 -3.33
N SER A 81 1.81 -13.75 -2.74
CA SER A 81 2.18 -15.04 -3.33
C SER A 81 1.15 -15.43 -4.41
N PRO A 82 1.54 -16.16 -5.46
CA PRO A 82 0.97 -16.06 -6.82
C PRO A 82 -0.37 -16.80 -7.07
N ASN A 83 -1.34 -16.79 -6.15
CA ASN A 83 -2.55 -17.63 -6.30
C ASN A 83 -3.86 -16.86 -6.41
N PHE A 84 -4.18 -16.40 -7.63
CA PHE A 84 -5.57 -16.21 -8.06
C PHE A 84 -6.06 -17.43 -8.86
N GLN A 85 -6.07 -18.60 -8.24
CA GLN A 85 -6.99 -19.71 -8.54
C GLN A 85 -6.80 -20.86 -7.53
N SER A 86 -7.94 -21.36 -7.03
CA SER A 86 -8.12 -22.57 -6.22
C SER A 86 -8.08 -22.42 -4.69
N VAL A 87 -9.30 -22.47 -4.15
CA VAL A 87 -9.72 -23.30 -3.02
C VAL A 87 -8.71 -24.40 -2.64
N TYR A 88 -8.42 -24.51 -1.34
CA TYR A 88 -7.61 -25.55 -0.66
C TYR A 88 -6.09 -25.54 -0.95
N PHE A 89 -5.29 -24.92 -0.08
CA PHE A 89 -4.42 -25.65 0.86
C PHE A 89 -3.81 -24.67 1.87
N HIS A 90 -3.60 -25.18 3.09
CA HIS A 90 -3.14 -24.43 4.25
C HIS A 90 -1.65 -24.02 4.16
N SER A 91 -1.35 -22.85 4.76
CA SER A 91 -0.07 -22.48 5.40
C SER A 91 1.09 -21.97 4.52
N PRO A 92 1.97 -21.12 5.10
CA PRO A 92 2.61 -20.00 4.41
C PRO A 92 4.03 -20.33 3.91
N LEU A 93 4.57 -19.46 3.06
CA LEU A 93 5.92 -19.48 2.45
C LEU A 93 6.00 -20.46 1.26
N THR A 94 5.99 -19.99 0.02
CA THR A 94 7.20 -19.48 -0.62
C THR A 94 6.89 -18.82 -1.97
N CYS A 95 7.52 -17.67 -2.21
CA CYS A 95 8.03 -17.32 -3.53
C CYS A 95 9.56 -17.38 -3.47
N ASN A 96 10.11 -18.59 -3.27
CA ASN A 96 11.54 -18.81 -3.42
C ASN A 96 11.76 -19.53 -4.73
N ILE A 97 12.28 -18.81 -5.70
CA ILE A 97 12.93 -19.37 -6.88
C ILE A 97 14.26 -19.97 -6.39
N ASP A 98 14.33 -21.29 -6.29
CA ASP A 98 15.49 -22.05 -6.77
C ASP A 98 15.09 -23.53 -6.93
N ILE A 99 14.75 -23.94 -8.15
CA ILE A 99 14.73 -25.36 -8.49
C ILE A 99 15.65 -25.49 -9.70
N GLY A 100 16.86 -25.96 -9.43
CA GLY A 100 17.86 -26.34 -10.43
C GLY A 100 17.37 -27.52 -11.27
N ILE A 101 16.46 -27.26 -12.20
CA ILE A 101 16.08 -28.16 -13.27
C ILE A 101 16.19 -27.37 -14.56
N GLU A 102 17.30 -27.59 -15.27
CA GLU A 102 17.35 -27.39 -16.71
C GLU A 102 16.23 -28.22 -17.33
N MET A 103 15.10 -27.60 -17.68
CA MET A 103 14.32 -27.97 -18.86
C MET A 103 13.52 -26.75 -19.35
N THR A 104 13.92 -26.32 -20.53
CA THR A 104 13.25 -25.51 -21.55
C THR A 104 11.72 -25.54 -21.48
N GLU A 105 11.12 -24.64 -20.69
CA GLU A 105 9.98 -23.77 -21.02
C GLU A 105 9.64 -22.90 -19.80
N LYS A 106 10.35 -21.78 -19.70
CA LYS A 106 10.10 -20.52 -18.99
C LYS A 106 8.86 -20.41 -18.06
N LEU A 107 8.69 -21.27 -17.06
CA LEU A 107 7.75 -21.04 -15.95
C LEU A 107 8.39 -20.05 -14.96
N THR A 108 8.52 -18.80 -15.40
CA THR A 108 8.87 -17.69 -14.50
C THR A 108 7.60 -17.35 -13.74
N THR A 109 7.33 -18.06 -12.65
CA THR A 109 6.37 -17.60 -11.64
C THR A 109 7.00 -16.38 -10.97
N VAL A 110 6.98 -15.25 -11.67
CA VAL A 110 7.33 -13.95 -11.12
C VAL A 110 6.25 -13.63 -10.11
N CYS A 111 6.61 -13.47 -8.85
CA CYS A 111 5.72 -12.90 -7.85
C CYS A 111 5.50 -11.44 -8.24
N ARG A 112 4.40 -11.22 -8.94
CA ARG A 112 3.98 -9.90 -9.38
C ARG A 112 3.28 -9.22 -8.22
N SER A 113 3.68 -7.99 -7.94
CA SER A 113 2.96 -7.15 -7.00
C SER A 113 1.58 -6.79 -7.55
N SER A 114 0.61 -6.68 -6.65
CA SER A 114 -0.71 -6.09 -6.96
C SER A 114 -0.74 -4.65 -6.49
N TYR A 115 -1.32 -3.75 -7.27
CA TYR A 115 -1.26 -2.31 -7.04
C TYR A 115 -2.64 -1.71 -6.79
N LEU A 116 -2.68 -0.79 -5.82
CA LEU A 116 -3.87 -0.05 -5.47
C LEU A 116 -4.28 0.85 -6.64
N GLN A 117 -5.56 0.85 -6.95
CA GLN A 117 -6.14 1.62 -8.03
C GLN A 117 -7.62 1.88 -7.80
N ALA A 118 -8.14 2.91 -8.45
CA ALA A 118 -9.57 3.14 -8.57
C ALA A 118 -10.14 2.36 -9.77
N SER A 119 -11.36 1.85 -9.64
CA SER A 119 -12.12 1.23 -10.73
C SER A 119 -13.47 1.92 -10.91
N PRO A 120 -13.72 2.58 -12.07
CA PRO A 120 -12.84 2.68 -13.23
C PRO A 120 -11.57 3.51 -13.00
N THR A 121 -10.50 3.22 -13.75
CA THR A 121 -9.20 3.88 -13.61
C THR A 121 -9.30 5.40 -13.74
N GLY A 122 -8.74 6.12 -12.75
CA GLY A 122 -8.71 7.58 -12.70
C GLY A 122 -10.07 8.25 -12.49
N LYS A 123 -11.10 7.49 -12.10
CA LYS A 123 -12.46 7.99 -11.85
C LYS A 123 -12.96 7.55 -10.46
N PRO A 124 -13.95 8.25 -9.88
CA PRO A 124 -14.61 7.78 -8.68
C PRO A 124 -15.13 6.35 -8.84
N GLY A 125 -14.94 5.52 -7.82
CA GLY A 125 -15.34 4.12 -7.87
C GLY A 125 -14.66 3.26 -6.82
N THR A 126 -14.70 1.95 -7.02
CA THR A 126 -14.21 0.97 -6.04
C THR A 126 -12.68 1.00 -5.95
N ALA A 127 -12.13 0.82 -4.74
CA ALA A 127 -10.69 0.60 -4.57
C ALA A 127 -10.36 -0.87 -4.84
N LEU A 128 -9.40 -1.14 -5.73
CA LEU A 128 -8.93 -2.48 -6.07
C LEU A 128 -7.45 -2.65 -5.78
N LEU A 129 -7.02 -3.88 -5.50
CA LEU A 129 -5.63 -4.33 -5.66
C LEU A 129 -5.54 -5.20 -6.91
N ALA A 130 -5.05 -4.63 -8.01
CA ALA A 130 -5.04 -5.32 -9.31
C ALA A 130 -3.73 -5.08 -10.08
N ASP A 131 -3.70 -5.48 -11.37
CA ASP A 131 -2.50 -5.41 -12.19
C ASP A 131 -1.88 -4.00 -12.25
N ARG A 132 -0.56 -3.97 -12.37
CA ARG A 132 0.27 -2.78 -12.35
C ARG A 132 -0.02 -1.78 -13.48
N SER A 133 -0.63 -2.21 -14.58
CA SER A 133 -0.91 -1.38 -15.77
C SER A 133 -1.81 -0.17 -15.48
N THR A 134 -2.58 -0.23 -14.40
CA THR A 134 -3.53 0.80 -13.98
C THR A 134 -3.27 1.28 -12.55
N ALA A 135 -2.07 1.03 -12.02
CA ALA A 135 -1.66 1.43 -10.69
C ALA A 135 -1.85 2.94 -10.45
N GLY A 136 -2.41 3.28 -9.30
CA GLY A 136 -2.49 4.67 -8.85
C GLY A 136 -1.20 5.14 -8.20
N GLN A 137 -0.99 6.46 -8.21
CA GLN A 137 0.06 7.13 -7.45
C GLN A 137 -0.57 7.89 -6.30
N TYR A 138 -0.02 7.74 -5.10
CA TYR A 138 -0.67 8.14 -3.86
C TYR A 138 0.23 8.95 -2.93
N GLN A 139 -0.39 9.77 -2.11
CA GLN A 139 0.21 10.43 -0.96
C GLN A 139 -0.75 10.38 0.23
N ILE A 140 -0.24 10.54 1.44
CA ILE A 140 -1.08 10.76 2.63
C ILE A 140 -0.92 12.22 3.08
N VAL A 141 -2.00 12.99 2.97
CA VAL A 141 -2.03 14.42 3.35
C VAL A 141 -3.04 14.60 4.48
N SER A 142 -2.57 15.04 5.65
CA SER A 142 -3.45 15.31 6.81
C SER A 142 -4.39 14.15 7.17
N GLY A 143 -3.89 12.91 7.10
CA GLY A 143 -4.68 11.71 7.40
C GLY A 143 -5.53 11.20 6.23
N GLN A 144 -5.43 11.79 5.04
CA GLN A 144 -6.19 11.37 3.86
C GLN A 144 -5.26 10.67 2.86
N LEU A 145 -5.62 9.47 2.40
CA LEU A 145 -4.97 8.86 1.23
C LEU A 145 -5.53 9.49 -0.04
N VAL A 146 -4.65 10.16 -0.80
CA VAL A 146 -4.99 10.96 -1.99
C VAL A 146 -4.35 10.31 -3.21
N GLN A 147 -5.16 9.98 -4.21
CA GLN A 147 -4.70 9.52 -5.52
C GLN A 147 -4.45 10.72 -6.44
N LEU A 148 -3.29 10.75 -7.09
CA LEU A 148 -3.01 11.72 -8.15
C LEU A 148 -3.86 11.39 -9.38
N VAL A 149 -4.75 12.34 -9.65
CA VAL A 149 -5.59 12.61 -10.80
C VAL A 149 -4.77 12.83 -12.10
N ALA A 150 -5.10 13.94 -12.74
CA ALA A 150 -4.17 14.70 -13.54
C ALA A 150 -3.43 15.70 -12.61
N PRO A 151 -2.54 16.58 -13.13
CA PRO A 151 -1.96 17.65 -12.33
C PRO A 151 -3.03 18.45 -11.57
N ASN A 152 -2.89 18.53 -10.25
CA ASN A 152 -3.81 19.22 -9.33
C ASN A 152 -5.26 18.69 -9.29
N THR A 153 -5.52 17.54 -9.88
CA THR A 153 -6.81 16.84 -9.74
C THR A 153 -6.58 15.65 -8.83
N PHE A 154 -7.55 15.31 -7.97
CA PHE A 154 -7.37 14.24 -6.99
C PHE A 154 -8.63 13.40 -6.79
N LEU A 155 -8.42 12.16 -6.34
CA LEU A 155 -9.44 11.32 -5.75
C LEU A 155 -9.02 10.99 -4.33
N TYR A 156 -10.01 10.87 -3.46
CA TYR A 156 -9.83 10.66 -2.03
C TYR A 156 -10.36 9.30 -1.66
N ALA A 157 -9.53 8.52 -0.99
CA ALA A 157 -9.96 7.26 -0.38
C ALA A 157 -11.00 7.53 0.72
N ASN A 158 -12.21 7.04 0.52
CA ASN A 158 -13.30 7.12 1.47
C ASN A 158 -13.61 5.73 2.00
N VAL A 159 -13.70 5.63 3.33
CA VAL A 159 -14.12 4.42 4.02
C VAL A 159 -15.56 4.55 4.46
N GLN A 160 -16.39 3.57 4.10
CA GLN A 160 -17.78 3.56 4.53
C GLN A 160 -17.88 3.16 6.01
N PRO A 161 -18.66 3.90 6.84
CA PRO A 161 -18.96 3.47 8.19
C PRO A 161 -19.62 2.09 8.23
N PRO A 162 -19.46 1.31 9.31
CA PRO A 162 -20.07 -0.01 9.42
C PRO A 162 -21.59 0.11 9.32
N ALA A 163 -22.21 -0.74 8.49
CA ALA A 163 -23.66 -0.77 8.32
C ALA A 163 -24.40 -1.19 9.61
N ASN A 164 -23.74 -1.95 10.48
CA ASN A 164 -24.21 -2.38 11.80
C ASN A 164 -23.02 -2.86 12.65
N SER A 165 -23.27 -3.19 13.92
CA SER A 165 -22.25 -3.64 14.87
C SER A 165 -21.61 -4.99 14.54
N SER A 166 -22.18 -5.76 13.60
CA SER A 166 -21.67 -7.07 13.19
C SER A 166 -20.79 -7.00 11.93
N ALA A 167 -20.52 -5.81 11.41
CA ALA A 167 -19.65 -5.64 10.26
C ALA A 167 -18.23 -6.14 10.57
N VAL A 168 -17.70 -7.03 9.74
CA VAL A 168 -16.34 -7.60 9.87
C VAL A 168 -15.32 -6.95 8.94
N LYS A 169 -15.79 -6.08 8.03
CA LYS A 169 -14.97 -5.34 7.08
C LYS A 169 -15.63 -4.03 6.68
N LEU A 170 -14.84 -3.06 6.25
CA LEU A 170 -15.33 -1.77 5.73
C LEU A 170 -14.89 -1.57 4.29
N SER A 171 -15.81 -1.12 3.43
CA SER A 171 -15.50 -0.85 2.02
C SER A 171 -14.67 0.41 1.89
N MET A 172 -13.78 0.38 0.91
CA MET A 172 -13.00 1.53 0.48
C MET A 172 -13.35 1.90 -0.96
N THR A 173 -13.56 3.18 -1.20
CA THR A 173 -13.85 3.75 -2.52
C THR A 173 -12.98 4.98 -2.76
N PHE A 174 -12.79 5.37 -4.01
CA PHE A 174 -12.21 6.64 -4.39
C PHE A 174 -13.31 7.60 -4.84
N ASN A 175 -13.30 8.84 -4.34
CA ASN A 175 -14.29 9.86 -4.65
C ASN A 175 -13.65 11.21 -4.93
N THR A 176 -14.38 12.11 -5.60
CA THR A 176 -13.94 13.52 -5.78
C THR A 176 -14.03 14.34 -4.48
N THR A 177 -14.74 13.83 -3.48
CA THR A 177 -14.91 14.48 -2.18
C THR A 177 -14.40 13.56 -1.08
N GLN A 178 -13.50 14.08 -0.25
CA GLN A 178 -13.02 13.40 0.95
C GLN A 178 -14.14 13.24 1.97
N ASN A 179 -14.25 12.05 2.58
CA ASN A 179 -15.05 11.86 3.79
C ASN A 179 -14.20 12.06 5.06
N THR A 180 -14.87 12.16 6.20
CA THR A 180 -14.22 12.37 7.50
C THR A 180 -14.14 11.11 8.35
N PHE A 181 -14.37 9.93 7.75
CA PHE A 181 -14.48 8.67 8.49
C PHE A 181 -13.14 7.95 8.56
N GLY A 182 -12.41 8.26 9.62
CA GLY A 182 -11.10 7.69 9.90
C GLY A 182 -9.95 8.45 9.25
N ALA A 183 -8.75 7.94 9.46
CA ALA A 183 -7.50 8.52 8.99
C ALA A 183 -6.54 7.42 8.52
N PHE A 184 -5.87 7.70 7.41
CA PHE A 184 -4.78 6.92 6.86
C PHE A 184 -3.45 7.44 7.37
N ALA A 185 -2.49 6.55 7.58
CA ALA A 185 -1.12 6.91 7.90
C ALA A 185 -0.13 5.86 7.38
N PHE A 186 1.12 6.27 7.15
CA PHE A 186 2.22 5.32 6.99
C PHE A 186 2.79 4.96 8.37
N SER A 187 3.02 3.66 8.61
CA SER A 187 3.73 3.15 9.77
C SER A 187 4.84 2.23 9.28
N GLY A 188 6.07 2.74 9.22
CA GLY A 188 7.09 2.14 8.36
C GLY A 188 6.66 2.29 6.89
N ASP A 189 6.68 1.19 6.14
CA ASP A 189 6.18 1.15 4.76
C ASP A 189 4.69 0.84 4.62
N ALA A 190 4.08 0.25 5.64
CA ALA A 190 2.69 -0.15 5.63
C ALA A 190 1.73 1.04 5.62
N VAL A 191 0.68 0.94 4.82
CA VAL A 191 -0.50 1.82 4.95
C VAL A 191 -1.37 1.30 6.07
N THR A 192 -1.72 2.20 6.98
CA THR A 192 -2.60 1.94 8.11
C THR A 192 -3.86 2.78 7.99
N TRP A 193 -4.95 2.29 8.58
CA TRP A 193 -6.18 3.05 8.74
C TRP A 193 -6.75 2.88 10.15
N SER A 194 -7.25 3.98 10.73
CA SER A 194 -7.89 3.96 12.04
C SER A 194 -9.03 4.97 12.15
N VAL A 195 -9.94 4.75 13.09
CA VAL A 195 -11.00 5.71 13.46
C VAL A 195 -11.28 5.58 14.95
N ALA A 196 -11.59 6.69 15.62
CA ALA A 196 -11.80 6.71 17.08
C ALA A 196 -12.93 5.79 17.55
N SER A 197 -13.95 5.55 16.72
CA SER A 197 -15.12 4.73 17.07
C SER A 197 -14.90 3.22 16.95
N ILE A 198 -13.77 2.77 16.39
CA ILE A 198 -13.51 1.34 16.14
C ILE A 198 -12.07 1.02 16.58
N SER A 199 -11.95 0.20 17.62
CA SER A 199 -10.67 -0.40 18.00
C SER A 199 -10.37 -1.60 17.12
N ARG A 200 -9.20 -1.63 16.49
CA ARG A 200 -8.74 -2.74 15.66
C ARG A 200 -7.46 -3.34 16.25
N PRO A 201 -7.29 -4.67 16.24
CA PRO A 201 -6.07 -5.30 16.74
C PRO A 201 -4.85 -5.02 15.85
N ASN A 202 -5.07 -4.80 14.55
CA ASN A 202 -4.04 -4.46 13.60
C ASN A 202 -4.55 -3.37 12.63
N LEU A 203 -3.88 -2.21 12.62
CA LEU A 203 -4.26 -1.08 11.77
C LEU A 203 -3.84 -1.25 10.30
N SER A 204 -2.87 -2.14 10.02
CA SER A 204 -2.39 -2.46 8.67
C SER A 204 -3.03 -3.73 8.11
N ALA A 205 -4.08 -4.27 8.74
CA ALA A 205 -4.79 -5.43 8.22
C ALA A 205 -5.80 -5.02 7.13
N TRP A 206 -5.62 -5.54 5.93
CA TRP A 206 -6.51 -5.32 4.80
C TRP A 206 -7.10 -6.65 4.35
N LEU A 207 -8.17 -6.57 3.57
CA LEU A 207 -8.75 -7.72 2.90
C LEU A 207 -8.85 -7.44 1.41
N VAL A 208 -8.49 -8.42 0.59
CA VAL A 208 -8.85 -8.44 -0.83
C VAL A 208 -10.00 -9.41 -1.00
N CYS A 209 -11.14 -8.93 -1.49
CA CYS A 209 -12.36 -9.73 -1.60
C CYS A 209 -12.91 -9.74 -3.02
N GLY A 210 -13.56 -10.85 -3.39
CA GLY A 210 -14.34 -10.93 -4.64
C GLY A 210 -13.54 -10.50 -5.87
N ALA A 211 -13.99 -9.42 -6.52
CA ALA A 211 -13.38 -8.85 -7.73
C ALA A 211 -12.14 -7.97 -7.43
N GLN A 212 -11.23 -8.46 -6.57
CA GLN A 212 -10.02 -7.75 -6.12
C GLN A 212 -10.29 -6.45 -5.35
N GLU A 213 -11.47 -6.32 -4.77
CA GLU A 213 -11.83 -5.14 -4.00
C GLU A 213 -11.02 -5.06 -2.72
N LEU A 214 -10.49 -3.89 -2.40
CA LEU A 214 -9.76 -3.63 -1.17
C LEU A 214 -10.71 -3.19 -0.06
N TRP A 215 -10.63 -3.88 1.07
CA TRP A 215 -11.43 -3.65 2.26
C TRP A 215 -10.52 -3.50 3.49
N ILE A 216 -11.01 -2.79 4.50
CA ILE A 216 -10.37 -2.75 5.82
C ILE A 216 -10.82 -3.97 6.61
N ASN A 217 -9.87 -4.74 7.16
CA ASN A 217 -10.19 -5.86 8.06
C ASN A 217 -10.55 -5.33 9.47
N LEU A 218 -11.75 -5.61 9.98
CA LEU A 218 -12.11 -5.29 11.36
C LEU A 218 -11.81 -6.44 12.34
N GLY A 219 -11.53 -7.63 11.82
CA GLY A 219 -11.17 -8.82 12.58
C GLY A 219 -9.67 -8.92 12.89
N ASN A 220 -9.26 -10.12 13.27
CA ASN A 220 -7.86 -10.45 13.48
C ASN A 220 -7.21 -10.87 12.16
N TYR A 221 -5.99 -10.42 11.91
CA TYR A 221 -5.26 -10.74 10.69
C TYR A 221 -4.97 -12.24 10.60
N ALA A 222 -5.23 -12.85 9.44
CA ALA A 222 -5.00 -14.27 9.14
C ALA A 222 -5.75 -15.25 10.06
N TYR A 223 -6.80 -14.78 10.74
CA TYR A 223 -7.63 -15.60 11.61
C TYR A 223 -9.11 -15.28 11.41
N LEU A 224 -9.89 -16.30 11.05
CA LEU A 224 -11.30 -16.16 10.68
C LEU A 224 -11.52 -15.13 9.55
N THR A 225 -10.61 -15.11 8.57
CA THR A 225 -10.74 -14.32 7.34
C THR A 225 -12.11 -14.57 6.73
N PRO A 226 -12.90 -13.51 6.43
CA PRO A 226 -14.22 -13.68 5.85
C PRO A 226 -14.19 -14.51 4.57
N THR A 227 -15.18 -15.40 4.39
CA THR A 227 -15.30 -16.22 3.18
C THR A 227 -15.27 -15.36 1.92
N GLY A 228 -14.44 -15.75 0.94
CA GLY A 228 -14.27 -15.01 -0.31
C GLY A 228 -13.34 -13.80 -0.22
N CYS A 229 -12.60 -13.67 0.89
CA CYS A 229 -11.54 -12.69 1.07
C CYS A 229 -10.21 -13.38 1.42
N VAL A 230 -9.10 -12.69 1.14
CA VAL A 230 -7.75 -12.99 1.63
C VAL A 230 -7.26 -11.83 2.48
N ASP A 231 -6.47 -12.12 3.51
CA ASP A 231 -5.83 -11.13 4.36
C ASP A 231 -4.56 -10.60 3.71
N GLU A 232 -4.40 -9.27 3.71
CA GLU A 232 -3.28 -8.60 3.05
C GLU A 232 -2.70 -7.47 3.89
N THR A 233 -1.43 -7.16 3.62
CA THR A 233 -0.81 -5.89 4.00
C THR A 233 -0.45 -5.12 2.74
N ILE A 234 -0.70 -3.81 2.75
CA ILE A 234 -0.33 -2.93 1.64
C ILE A 234 0.73 -1.94 2.09
N HIS A 235 1.68 -1.68 1.21
CA HIS A 235 2.89 -0.92 1.48
C HIS A 235 3.11 0.13 0.41
N TYR A 236 3.74 1.24 0.78
CA TYR A 236 4.25 2.14 -0.23
C TYR A 236 5.43 1.51 -0.98
N PHE A 237 5.57 1.86 -2.25
CA PHE A 237 6.70 1.52 -3.09
C PHE A 237 7.13 2.77 -3.86
N ASN A 238 8.42 3.08 -3.80
CA ASN A 238 9.02 4.30 -4.32
C ASN A 238 9.87 4.07 -5.58
N GLY A 239 9.71 2.93 -6.24
CA GLY A 239 10.35 2.66 -7.53
C GLY A 239 9.90 3.66 -8.59
N ALA A 240 10.81 4.02 -9.50
CA ALA A 240 10.52 4.95 -10.59
C ALA A 240 9.35 4.48 -11.47
N THR A 241 9.19 3.15 -11.60
CA THR A 241 8.06 2.48 -12.23
C THR A 241 7.59 1.35 -11.31
N VAL A 242 6.37 0.86 -11.54
CA VAL A 242 5.88 -0.41 -11.00
C VAL A 242 6.77 -1.59 -11.43
N ASP A 243 6.85 -2.64 -10.59
CA ASP A 243 7.64 -3.85 -10.82
C ASP A 243 6.87 -5.05 -11.41
#